data_AF-A0A7C2VKK7-F1
#
_entry.id   AF-A0A7C2VKK7-F1
#
_cell.length_a   1.000
_cell.length_b   1.000
_cell.length_c   1.000
_cell.angle_alpha   90.00
_cell.angle_beta   90.00
_cell.angle_gamma   90.00
#
_symmetry.space_group_name_H-M   'P 1'
#
loop_
_entity.id
_entity.type
_entity.pdbx_description
1 polymer ?
#
loop_
_entity_poly.entity_id
_entity_poly.type
_entity_poly.pdbx_seq_one_letter_code
_entity_poly.pdbx_strand_id
1 'polypeptide(L)'
;MGPMNDVKRKVARLFEKYYMDGWGMEIAASNYPIARIIPVEARISPEVEVMPFERASEIINNARTIALLNCVCRLTNNNCDNPLEVCLSFDASAEYAIRRIGQEK
;
A
#
# COMPACT_ATOMS: atom_id res chain seq x y z
N MET A 1 4.87 -8.57 4.00
CA MET A 1 4.00 -9.00 2.88
C MET A 1 4.48 -10.33 2.26
N GLY A 2 4.89 -11.32 3.07
CA GLY A 2 5.03 -12.71 2.58
C GLY A 2 3.66 -13.36 2.33
N PRO A 3 3.60 -14.61 1.82
CA PRO A 3 2.35 -15.26 1.42
C PRO A 3 1.30 -15.23 2.53
N MET A 4 0.04 -15.06 2.12
CA MET A 4 -1.09 -14.99 3.03
C MET A 4 -1.23 -16.33 3.75
N ASN A 5 -1.28 -16.30 5.07
CA ASN A 5 -1.49 -17.48 5.92
C ASN A 5 -2.61 -17.19 6.92
N ASP A 6 -3.05 -18.22 7.64
CA ASP A 6 -4.22 -18.11 8.51
C ASP A 6 -4.01 -17.12 9.67
N VAL A 7 -2.79 -17.02 10.19
CA VAL A 7 -2.46 -16.05 11.23
C VAL A 7 -2.60 -14.62 10.70
N LYS A 8 -1.99 -14.32 9.56
CA LYS A 8 -2.10 -12.99 8.91
C LYS A 8 -3.55 -12.66 8.55
N ARG A 9 -4.30 -13.64 8.06
CA ARG A 9 -5.74 -13.49 7.74
C ARG A 9 -6.56 -13.16 8.99
N LYS A 10 -6.29 -13.85 10.11
CA LYS A 10 -6.95 -13.58 11.39
C LYS A 10 -6.63 -12.17 11.89
N VAL A 11 -5.36 -11.76 11.84
CA VAL A 11 -4.95 -10.42 12.25
C VAL A 11 -5.60 -9.35 11.38
N ALA A 12 -5.65 -9.53 10.05
CA ALA A 12 -6.31 -8.60 9.14
C ALA A 12 -7.78 -8.40 9.50
N ARG A 13 -8.53 -9.48 9.74
CA ARG A 13 -9.94 -9.43 10.15
C ARG A 13 -10.15 -8.75 11.51
N LEU A 14 -9.27 -9.04 12.47
CA LEU A 14 -9.34 -8.40 13.79
C LEU A 14 -9.03 -6.91 13.72
N PHE A 15 -8.06 -6.52 12.89
CA PHE A 15 -7.73 -5.12 12.65
C PHE A 15 -8.87 -4.38 11.95
N GLU A 16 -9.48 -4.97 10.91
CA GLU A 16 -10.65 -4.42 10.23
C GLU A 16 -11.80 -4.20 11.21
N LYS A 17 -12.13 -5.21 12.02
CA LYS A 17 -13.13 -5.09 13.07
C LYS A 17 -12.79 -3.96 14.06
N TYR A 18 -11.57 -3.93 14.58
CA TYR A 18 -11.12 -2.89 15.50
C TYR A 18 -11.23 -1.48 14.89
N TYR A 19 -10.87 -1.34 13.62
CA TYR A 19 -10.95 -0.09 12.88
C TYR A 19 -12.40 0.37 12.71
N MET A 20 -13.29 -0.53 12.27
CA MET A 20 -14.69 -0.22 11.98
C MET A 20 -15.56 -0.05 13.24
N ASP A 21 -15.27 -0.79 14.32
CA ASP A 21 -16.07 -0.77 15.56
C ASP A 21 -15.83 0.48 16.42
N GLY A 22 -14.91 1.36 16.05
CA GLY A 22 -14.79 2.66 16.69
C GLY A 22 -13.45 3.35 16.50
N TRP A 23 -12.35 2.62 16.40
CA TRP A 23 -11.02 3.25 16.39
C TRP A 23 -10.82 4.21 15.22
N GLY A 24 -11.31 3.88 14.02
CA GLY A 24 -11.26 4.76 12.86
C GLY A 24 -12.06 6.06 13.06
N MET A 25 -13.22 5.98 13.71
CA MET A 25 -14.05 7.14 14.01
C MET A 25 -13.42 8.03 15.09
N GLU A 26 -12.89 7.43 16.16
CA GLU A 26 -12.19 8.15 17.22
C GLU A 26 -10.97 8.90 16.69
N ILE A 27 -10.19 8.27 15.79
CA ILE A 27 -9.07 8.92 15.12
C ILE A 27 -9.54 10.11 14.28
N ALA A 28 -10.60 9.93 13.49
CA ALA A 28 -11.12 10.99 12.62
C ALA A 28 -11.73 12.16 13.40
N ALA A 29 -12.31 11.89 14.57
CA ALA A 29 -12.91 12.89 15.45
C ALA A 29 -11.89 13.56 16.41
N SER A 30 -10.68 13.02 16.51
CA SER A 30 -9.67 13.51 17.44
C SER A 30 -9.04 14.83 17.00
N ASN A 31 -8.90 15.77 17.95
CA ASN A 31 -8.10 16.98 17.77
C ASN A 31 -6.58 16.71 17.93
N TYR A 32 -6.18 15.48 18.26
CA TYR A 32 -4.78 15.09 18.36
C TYR A 32 -4.24 14.67 16.98
N PRO A 33 -3.09 15.22 16.53
CA PRO A 33 -2.56 14.92 15.20
C PRO A 33 -2.17 13.45 15.08
N ILE A 34 -2.68 12.79 14.02
CA ILE A 34 -2.43 11.38 13.72
C ILE A 34 -0.95 11.14 13.35
N ALA A 35 -0.34 12.11 12.69
CA ALA A 35 1.06 12.06 12.27
C ALA A 35 1.88 13.10 13.02
N ARG A 36 3.13 12.74 13.34
CA ARG A 36 4.11 13.67 13.88
C ARG A 36 4.59 14.60 12.77
N ILE A 37 4.50 15.92 12.99
CA ILE A 37 5.10 16.91 12.11
C ILE A 37 6.61 16.95 12.38
N ILE A 38 7.42 16.71 11.34
CA ILE A 38 8.86 16.91 11.38
C ILE A 38 9.15 18.13 10.50
N PRO A 39 9.46 19.30 11.09
CA PRO A 39 9.77 20.47 10.30
C PRO A 39 11.08 20.20 9.55
N VAL A 40 11.02 20.32 8.23
CA VAL A 40 12.20 20.40 7.36
C VAL A 40 12.28 21.82 6.85
N GLU A 41 13.45 22.43 6.84
CA GLU A 41 13.68 23.79 6.31
C GLU A 41 13.65 23.81 4.77
N ALA A 42 12.68 23.12 4.17
CA ALA A 42 12.52 22.96 2.75
C ALA A 42 11.08 23.33 2.34
N ARG A 43 10.95 24.05 1.23
CA ARG A 43 9.65 24.31 0.63
C ARG A 43 9.21 23.08 -0.15
N ILE A 44 8.21 22.36 0.36
CA ILE A 44 7.55 21.30 -0.39
C ILE A 44 6.45 21.95 -1.23
N SER A 45 6.55 21.84 -2.55
CA SER A 45 5.49 22.27 -3.48
C SER A 45 4.27 21.36 -3.27
N PRO A 46 3.07 21.88 -2.96
CA PRO A 46 1.85 21.08 -2.91
C PRO A 46 1.41 20.76 -4.34
N GLU A 47 2.08 19.79 -4.97
CA GLU A 47 1.66 19.24 -6.26
C GLU A 47 0.64 18.15 -6.01
N VAL A 48 -0.63 18.53 -5.97
CA VAL A 48 -1.75 17.59 -6.07
C VAL A 48 -2.21 17.63 -7.52
N GLU A 49 -1.72 16.68 -8.33
CA GLU A 49 -2.20 16.48 -9.70
C GLU A 49 -3.03 15.19 -9.81
N VAL A 50 -4.10 15.25 -10.61
CA VAL A 50 -4.77 14.04 -11.08
C VAL A 50 -3.92 13.50 -12.23
N MET A 51 -3.25 12.37 -12.00
CA MET A 51 -2.39 11.78 -13.02
C MET A 51 -3.22 11.27 -14.21
N PRO A 52 -2.94 11.72 -15.44
CA PRO A 52 -3.62 11.22 -16.64
C PRO A 52 -3.16 9.81 -16.98
N PHE A 53 -3.97 9.08 -17.76
CA PHE A 53 -3.70 7.68 -18.11
C PHE A 53 -2.37 7.52 -18.87
N GLU A 54 -2.05 8.47 -19.74
CA GLU A 54 -0.84 8.47 -20.57
C GLU A 54 0.44 8.49 -19.71
N ARG A 55 0.39 9.10 -18.53
CA ARG A 55 1.51 9.12 -17.58
C ARG A 55 1.81 7.76 -16.99
N ALA A 56 0.82 6.85 -16.88
CA ALA A 56 1.06 5.50 -16.41
C ALA A 56 2.01 4.74 -17.34
N SER A 57 1.85 4.89 -18.66
CA SER A 57 2.75 4.27 -19.64
C SER A 57 4.17 4.82 -19.53
N GLU A 58 4.32 6.14 -19.32
CA GLU A 58 5.63 6.76 -19.09
C GLU A 58 6.30 6.23 -17.81
N ILE A 59 5.56 6.10 -16.71
CA ILE A 59 6.07 5.53 -15.45
C ILE A 59 6.57 4.10 -15.68
N ILE A 60 5.79 3.27 -16.37
CA ILE A 60 6.18 1.88 -16.66
C ILE A 60 7.43 1.83 -17.53
N ASN A 61 7.50 2.64 -18.59
CA ASN A 61 8.63 2.66 -19.52
C ASN A 61 9.93 3.20 -18.88
N ASN A 62 9.81 4.14 -17.95
CA ASN A 62 10.96 4.77 -17.29
C ASN A 62 11.39 4.07 -16.00
N ALA A 63 10.60 3.13 -15.47
CA ALA A 63 10.93 2.40 -14.25
C ALA A 63 12.20 1.56 -14.44
N ARG A 64 13.16 1.71 -13.51
CA ARG A 64 14.41 0.92 -13.56
C ARG A 64 14.21 -0.49 -13.02
N THR A 65 13.26 -0.66 -12.11
CA THR A 65 12.92 -1.96 -11.52
C THR A 65 11.41 -2.07 -11.36
N ILE A 66 10.86 -3.19 -11.80
CA ILE A 66 9.43 -3.49 -11.69
C ILE A 66 9.29 -4.83 -10.95
N ALA A 67 8.44 -4.86 -9.94
CA ALA A 67 8.09 -6.09 -9.22
C ALA A 67 6.60 -6.40 -9.38
N LEU A 68 6.29 -7.65 -9.74
CA LEU A 68 4.93 -8.18 -9.75
C LEU A 68 4.62 -8.81 -8.40
N LEU A 69 3.53 -8.36 -7.79
CA LEU A 69 3.08 -8.79 -6.47
C LEU A 69 1.63 -9.24 -6.52
N ASN A 70 1.26 -10.08 -5.54
CA ASN A 70 -0.14 -10.39 -5.31
C ASN A 70 -0.90 -9.14 -4.84
N CYS A 71 -2.09 -8.92 -5.39
CA CYS A 71 -2.97 -7.84 -5.01
C CYS A 71 -3.47 -8.03 -3.58
N VAL A 72 -2.93 -7.24 -2.65
CA VAL A 72 -3.23 -7.32 -1.22
C VAL A 72 -4.72 -7.12 -0.96
N CYS A 73 -5.35 -6.15 -1.62
CA CYS A 73 -6.78 -5.89 -1.46
C CYS A 73 -7.65 -7.10 -1.83
N ARG A 74 -7.30 -7.83 -2.90
CA ARG A 74 -8.02 -9.05 -3.32
C ARG A 74 -7.80 -10.18 -2.31
N LEU A 75 -6.57 -10.33 -1.81
CA LEU A 75 -6.23 -11.34 -0.79
C LEU A 75 -6.92 -11.11 0.56
N THR A 76 -7.07 -9.85 0.98
CA THR A 76 -7.60 -9.52 2.32
C THR A 76 -9.11 -9.43 2.31
N ASN A 77 -9.69 -8.76 1.31
CA ASN A 77 -11.11 -8.45 1.31
C ASN A 77 -11.93 -9.58 0.69
N ASN A 78 -11.33 -10.39 -0.18
CA ASN A 78 -11.97 -11.54 -0.85
C ASN A 78 -13.32 -11.21 -1.52
N ASN A 79 -13.47 -9.97 -1.99
CA ASN A 79 -14.67 -9.44 -2.63
C ASN A 79 -14.59 -9.44 -4.16
N CYS A 80 -13.61 -10.16 -4.74
CA CYS A 80 -13.34 -10.14 -6.17
C CYS A 80 -12.55 -11.39 -6.62
N ASP A 81 -12.99 -12.02 -7.71
CA ASP A 81 -12.39 -13.25 -8.28
C ASP A 81 -11.33 -12.97 -9.38
N ASN A 82 -10.92 -11.72 -9.55
CA ASN A 82 -9.92 -11.35 -10.56
C ASN A 82 -8.50 -11.85 -10.18
N PRO A 83 -7.57 -12.00 -11.16
CA PRO A 83 -6.25 -12.58 -10.91
C PRO A 83 -5.46 -11.90 -9.79
N LEU A 84 -4.71 -12.65 -8.99
CA LEU A 84 -3.98 -12.08 -7.87
C LEU A 84 -2.68 -11.38 -8.29
N GLU A 85 -1.99 -11.89 -9.30
CA GLU A 85 -0.69 -11.39 -9.76
C GLU A 85 -0.85 -10.17 -10.69
N VAL A 86 -1.29 -9.04 -10.12
CA VAL A 86 -1.55 -7.79 -10.88
C VAL A 86 -1.02 -6.53 -10.22
N CYS A 87 -0.49 -6.62 -9.00
CA CYS A 87 -0.04 -5.44 -8.26
C CYS A 87 1.39 -5.10 -8.67
N LEU A 88 1.58 -3.95 -9.30
CA LEU A 88 2.90 -3.49 -9.76
C LEU A 88 3.52 -2.53 -8.73
N SER A 89 4.81 -2.73 -8.48
CA SER A 89 5.64 -1.84 -7.67
C SER A 89 6.83 -1.38 -8.51
N PHE A 90 7.28 -0.14 -8.32
CA PHE A 90 8.32 0.50 -9.12
C PHE A 90 9.52 0.97 -8.27
N ASP A 91 10.71 0.95 -8.87
CA ASP A 91 11.98 1.45 -8.33
C ASP A 91 12.24 1.05 -6.86
N ALA A 92 12.40 2.01 -5.95
CA ALA A 92 12.73 1.74 -4.55
C ALA A 92 11.70 0.84 -3.85
N SER A 93 10.42 1.00 -4.18
CA SER A 93 9.35 0.14 -3.66
C SER A 93 9.43 -1.27 -4.24
N ALA A 94 9.85 -1.42 -5.50
CA ALA A 94 10.07 -2.72 -6.14
C ALA A 94 11.29 -3.43 -5.53
N GLU A 95 12.42 -2.73 -5.39
CA GLU A 95 13.63 -3.24 -4.75
C GLU A 95 13.36 -3.70 -3.31
N TYR A 96 12.61 -2.90 -2.54
CA TYR A 96 12.19 -3.27 -1.20
C TYR A 96 11.36 -4.55 -1.21
N ALA A 97 10.37 -4.64 -2.10
CA ALA A 97 9.50 -5.80 -2.22
C ALA A 97 10.28 -7.05 -2.61
N ILE A 98 11.18 -6.97 -3.59
CA ILE A 98 12.05 -8.09 -4.00
C ILE A 98 12.89 -8.57 -2.83
N ARG A 99 13.54 -7.66 -2.09
CA ARG A 99 14.40 -8.03 -0.95
C ARG A 99 13.64 -8.67 0.21
N ARG A 100 12.40 -8.25 0.48
CA ARG A 100 11.63 -8.67 1.67
C ARG A 100 10.60 -9.76 1.40
N ILE A 101 10.15 -9.90 0.16
CA ILE A 101 9.10 -10.84 -0.27
C ILE A 101 9.71 -11.90 -1.17
N GLY A 102 10.63 -11.53 -2.06
CA GLY A 102 11.27 -12.45 -3.01
C GLY A 102 12.36 -13.36 -2.41
N GLN A 103 12.73 -13.17 -1.15
CA GLN A 103 13.71 -14.03 -0.45
C GLN A 103 13.10 -15.19 0.33
N GLU A 104 11.77 -15.30 0.38
CA GLU A 104 11.10 -16.49 0.87
C GLU A 104 10.95 -17.51 -0.28
N LYS A 105 12.03 -18.24 -0.56
CA LYS A 105 11.95 -19.57 -1.17
C LYS A 105 12.14 -20.62 -0.09
#